data_AF-A0A3G6ZNH7-F1
#
_entry.id   AF-A0A3G6ZNH7-F1
#
_cell.length_a   1.000
_cell.length_b   1.000
_cell.length_c   1.000
_cell.angle_alpha   90.00
_cell.angle_beta   90.00
_cell.angle_gamma   90.00
#
_symmetry.space_group_name_H-M   'P 1'
#
loop_
_entity.id
_entity.type
_entity.pdbx_description
1 polymer ?
#
loop_
_entity_poly.entity_id
_entity_poly.type
_entity_poly.pdbx_seq_one_letter_code
_entity_poly.pdbx_strand_id
1 'polypeptide(L)' 'MSVQSVGPQTGAQAVIADAVDPARRPDVLFRVRRDEDHQLSPWWMIGAFAGVSVAVITLLSFVPGGA' A
#
# COMPACT_ATOMS: atom_id res chain seq x y z
N MET A 1 28.78 49.83 6.85
CA MET A 1 27.88 49.18 7.81
C MET A 1 26.98 48.22 7.04
N SER A 2 27.27 46.92 7.08
CA SER A 2 26.47 45.88 6.40
C SER A 2 25.38 45.37 7.35
N VAL A 3 24.12 45.60 7.00
CA VAL A 3 22.98 45.10 7.78
C VAL A 3 22.75 43.62 7.41
N GLN A 4 22.99 42.70 8.34
CA GLN A 4 22.56 41.31 8.18
C GLN A 4 21.04 41.23 8.41
N SER A 5 20.29 40.83 7.40
CA SER A 5 18.87 40.51 7.55
C SER A 5 18.75 39.11 8.16
N VAL A 6 18.43 39.05 9.45
CA VAL A 6 18.07 37.78 10.12
C VAL A 6 16.59 37.53 9.84
N GLY A 7 16.31 36.68 8.85
CA GLY A 7 14.96 36.18 8.61
C GLY A 7 14.43 35.37 9.82
N PRO A 8 13.11 35.18 9.94
CA PRO A 8 12.52 34.50 11.10
C PRO A 8 13.04 33.05 11.20
N GLN A 9 13.73 32.76 12.30
CA GLN A 9 14.18 31.40 12.61
C GLN A 9 12.97 30.60 13.14
N THR A 10 12.24 29.97 12.22
CA THR A 10 11.18 29.02 12.56
C THR A 10 11.79 27.66 12.90
N GLY A 11 11.15 26.89 13.78
CA GLY A 11 11.65 25.59 14.29
C GLY A 11 11.92 24.52 13.22
N ALA A 12 11.57 24.77 11.96
CA ALA A 12 11.97 23.96 10.81
C ALA A 12 13.49 23.97 10.55
N GLN A 13 14.21 25.01 11.01
CA GLN A 13 15.66 25.16 10.79
C GLN A 13 16.50 24.16 11.60
N ALA A 14 16.06 23.80 12.81
CA ALA A 14 16.77 22.84 13.67
C ALA A 14 16.73 21.40 13.14
N VAL A 15 15.74 21.08 12.29
CA VAL A 15 15.59 19.76 11.65
C VAL A 15 16.54 19.62 10.45
N ILE A 16 17.07 20.71 9.90
CA ILE A 16 17.95 20.71 8.72
C ILE A 16 19.37 20.23 9.08
N ALA A 17 19.85 20.50 10.30
CA ALA A 17 21.17 20.06 10.75
C ALA A 17 21.30 18.54 10.93
N ASP A 18 20.16 17.87 11.16
CA ASP A 18 20.01 16.42 11.27
C ASP A 18 19.08 15.86 10.18
N ALA A 19 18.92 16.61 9.07
CA ALA A 19 18.07 16.23 7.96
C ALA A 19 18.70 15.07 7.20
N VAL A 20 18.51 13.86 7.73
CA VAL A 20 18.48 12.66 6.91
C VAL A 20 17.40 12.89 5.88
N ASP A 21 17.83 13.19 4.65
CA ASP A 21 16.97 13.40 3.50
C ASP A 21 15.89 12.30 3.49
N PRO A 22 14.60 12.66 3.62
CA PRO A 22 13.52 11.68 3.59
C PRO A 22 13.53 10.83 2.32
N ALA A 23 14.08 11.34 1.21
CA ALA A 23 14.27 10.58 -0.03
C ALA A 23 15.45 9.60 0.00
N ARG A 24 16.37 9.73 0.96
CA ARG A 24 17.48 8.77 1.19
C ARG A 24 17.14 7.64 2.15
N ARG A 25 15.91 7.62 2.66
CA ARG A 25 15.42 6.50 3.47
C ARG A 25 15.31 5.22 2.62
N PRO A 26 15.97 4.11 3.01
CA PRO A 26 16.02 2.90 2.19
C PRO A 26 14.63 2.26 1.99
N ASP A 27 13.72 2.42 2.94
CA ASP A 27 12.32 2.00 2.84
C ASP A 27 11.51 2.81 1.81
N VAL A 28 11.86 4.08 1.57
CA VAL A 28 11.17 4.94 0.60
C VAL A 28 11.47 4.54 -0.84
N LEU A 29 12.66 4.00 -1.11
CA LEU A 29 13.06 3.55 -2.45
C LEU A 29 12.18 2.41 -2.98
N PHE A 30 11.64 1.57 -2.09
CA PHE A 30 10.83 0.41 -2.45
C PHE A 30 9.36 0.54 -2.08
N ARG A 31 8.96 1.63 -1.40
CA ARG A 31 7.56 1.87 -1.06
C ARG A 31 6.76 2.27 -2.29
N VAL A 32 6.08 1.30 -2.87
CA VAL A 32 5.06 1.53 -3.90
C VAL A 32 3.95 2.39 -3.30
N ARG A 33 3.83 3.64 -3.77
CA ARG A 33 2.68 4.48 -3.45
C ARG A 33 1.51 3.98 -4.30
N ARG A 34 0.52 3.39 -3.65
CA ARG A 34 -0.78 3.17 -4.27
C ARG A 34 -1.66 4.38 -3.97
N ASP A 35 -2.48 4.75 -4.94
CA ASP A 35 -3.46 5.82 -4.76
C ASP A 35 -4.40 5.47 -3.60
N GLU A 36 -4.83 6.49 -2.86
CA GLU A 36 -5.75 6.33 -1.72
C GLU A 36 -7.09 5.71 -2.14
N ASP A 37 -7.45 5.86 -3.43
CA ASP A 37 -8.65 5.30 -4.04
C ASP A 37 -8.45 3.91 -4.69
N HIS A 38 -7.33 3.23 -4.42
CA HIS A 38 -7.07 1.90 -4.99
C HIS A 38 -7.99 0.83 -4.39
N GLN A 39 -9.18 0.70 -4.95
CA GLN A 39 -10.16 -0.32 -4.56
C GLN A 39 -9.83 -1.67 -5.20
N LEU A 40 -9.83 -2.71 -4.36
CA LEU A 40 -9.78 -4.09 -4.85
C LEU A 40 -11.03 -4.41 -5.65
N SER A 41 -10.86 -4.99 -6.84
CA SER A 41 -11.98 -5.40 -7.68
C SER A 41 -12.83 -6.47 -6.97
N PRO A 42 -14.14 -6.25 -6.75
CA PRO A 42 -15.01 -7.24 -6.12
C PRO A 42 -15.11 -8.56 -6.89
N TRP A 43 -14.83 -8.53 -8.21
CA TRP A 43 -14.82 -9.72 -9.06
C TRP A 43 -13.82 -10.78 -8.62
N TRP A 44 -12.76 -10.41 -7.91
CA TRP A 44 -11.84 -11.39 -7.32
C TRP A 44 -12.51 -12.24 -6.24
N MET A 45 -13.30 -11.64 -5.35
CA MET A 45 -14.02 -12.40 -4.32
C MET A 45 -15.13 -13.25 -4.93
N ILE A 46 -15.86 -12.70 -5.91
CA ILE A 46 -16.91 -13.44 -6.64
C ILE A 46 -16.31 -14.64 -7.38
N GLY A 47 -15.20 -14.45 -8.09
CA GLY A 47 -14.50 -15.51 -8.80
C GLY A 47 -13.96 -16.58 -7.86
N ALA A 48 -13.39 -16.21 -6.72
CA ALA A 48 -12.91 -17.15 -5.72
C ALA A 48 -14.06 -18.01 -5.15
N PHE A 49 -15.19 -17.38 -4.79
CA PHE A 49 -16.38 -18.09 -4.32
C PHE A 49 -16.89 -19.06 -5.39
N ALA A 50 -17.15 -18.58 -6.61
CA ALA A 50 -17.67 -19.39 -7.69
C ALA A 50 -16.73 -20.57 -8.04
N GLY A 51 -15.42 -20.31 -8.10
CA GLY A 51 -14.41 -21.34 -8.39
C GLY A 51 -14.37 -22.44 -7.35
N VAL A 52 -14.41 -22.09 -6.06
CA VAL A 52 -14.43 -23.08 -4.96
C VAL A 52 -15.72 -23.88 -4.98
N SER A 53 -16.88 -23.23 -5.17
CA SER A 53 -18.17 -23.92 -5.24
C SER A 53 -18.21 -24.92 -6.39
N VAL A 54 -17.76 -24.53 -7.59
CA VAL A 54 -17.67 -25.43 -8.75
C VAL A 54 -16.73 -26.59 -8.47
N ALA A 55 -15.58 -26.33 -7.84
CA ALA A 55 -14.62 -27.38 -7.50
C ALA A 55 -15.21 -28.42 -6.53
N VAL A 56 -15.92 -27.96 -5.49
CA VAL A 56 -16.59 -28.84 -4.51
C VAL A 56 -17.69 -29.66 -5.19
N ILE A 57 -18.57 -29.02 -5.97
CA ILE A 57 -19.65 -29.70 -6.69
C ILE A 57 -19.07 -30.76 -7.62
N THR A 58 -18.03 -30.39 -8.38
CA THR A 58 -17.33 -31.28 -9.29
C THR A 58 -16.78 -32.49 -8.56
N LEU A 59 -16.07 -32.27 -7.44
CA LEU A 59 -15.49 -33.35 -6.64
C LEU A 59 -16.55 -34.29 -6.08
N LEU A 60 -17.65 -33.75 -5.53
CA LEU A 60 -18.75 -34.54 -4.98
C LEU A 60 -19.54 -35.28 -6.05
N SER A 61 -19.59 -34.76 -7.28
CA SER A 61 -20.26 -35.43 -8.41
C SER A 61 -19.57 -36.73 -8.84
N PHE A 62 -18.32 -36.94 -8.42
CA PHE A 62 -17.59 -38.20 -8.64
C PHE A 62 -17.77 -39.21 -7.48
N VAL A 63 -18.58 -38.91 -6.47
CA VAL A 63 -18.90 -39.84 -5.36
C VAL A 63 -20.14 -40.66 -5.72
N PRO A 64 -20.01 -41.98 -5.97
CA PRO A 64 -21.16 -42.83 -6.27
C PRO A 64 -22.07 -42.97 -5.05
N GLY A 65 -23.37 -42.73 -5.22
CA GLY A 65 -24.36 -42.77 -4.12
C GLY A 65 -24.58 -41.45 -3.38
N GLY A 66 -24.04 -40.34 -3.89
CA GLY A 66 -24.24 -38.98 -3.37
C GLY A 66 -25.52 -38.30 -3.85
N ALA A 67 -26.68 -38.93 -3.61
CA ALA A 67 -28.03 -38.34 -3.62
C ALA A 67 -29.01 -39.34 -2.99
#